data_AF-C7P2Q1-F1
#
_entry.id   AF-C7P2Q1-F1
#
_cell.length_a   1.000
_cell.length_b   1.000
_cell.length_c   1.000
_cell.angle_alpha   90.00
_cell.angle_beta   90.00
_cell.angle_gamma   90.00
#
_symmetry.space_group_name_H-M   'P 1'
#
loop_
_entity.id
_entity.type
_entity.pdbx_description
1 polymer ?
#
loop_
_entity_poly.entity_id
_entity_poly.type
_entity_poly.pdbx_seq_one_letter_code
_entity_poly.pdbx_strand_id
1 'polypeptide(L)'
;MNRRGFLAALTGGGLAAASGFSTHRPRLIDGARRGRGDPVSVTRTITDESITYDADRGTVRYPTLVGSDGPIEHESEPFVLWANRRCASVGSEVVLPAIADRVDGEPTGIGKGVSGTSFGLAITVSATTTRDRDGTVVSEPSVPLERLVAVTPASVSATIQFDGREHTRHVPVFVEESEVSYL
;
A
#
# COMPACT_ATOMS: atom_id res chain seq x y z
N MET A 1 -42.88 7.41 38.73
CA MET A 1 -41.43 7.62 38.52
C MET A 1 -41.07 7.15 37.12
N ASN A 2 -40.72 8.11 36.26
CA ASN A 2 -40.35 7.94 34.85
C ASN A 2 -38.84 7.79 34.70
N ARG A 3 -38.41 6.93 33.76
CA ARG A 3 -37.28 7.06 32.80
C ARG A 3 -37.02 5.67 32.19
N ARG A 4 -37.76 5.26 31.16
CA ARG A 4 -37.41 5.32 29.72
C ARG A 4 -36.04 4.68 29.42
N GLY A 5 -36.08 3.43 28.96
CA GLY A 5 -34.97 2.76 28.30
C GLY A 5 -34.73 3.34 26.91
N PHE A 6 -33.46 3.53 26.55
CA PHE A 6 -33.04 3.97 25.24
C PHE A 6 -32.31 2.84 24.52
N LEU A 7 -32.92 2.43 23.40
CA LEU A 7 -32.25 1.85 22.25
C LEU A 7 -31.23 2.87 21.72
N ALA A 8 -30.00 2.44 21.49
CA ALA A 8 -29.05 3.13 20.63
C ALA A 8 -28.58 2.15 19.55
N ALA A 9 -28.88 2.52 18.31
CA ALA A 9 -28.53 1.81 17.10
C ALA A 9 -27.01 1.78 16.92
N LEU A 10 -26.45 0.58 16.69
CA LEU A 10 -25.12 0.42 16.12
C LEU A 10 -25.26 0.23 14.60
N THR A 11 -25.53 1.34 13.92
CA THR A 11 -25.03 1.55 12.56
C THR A 11 -23.53 1.80 12.66
N GLY A 12 -22.76 0.72 12.70
CA GLY A 12 -21.31 0.74 12.59
C GLY A 12 -20.95 -0.36 11.62
N GLY A 13 -20.95 -0.04 10.33
CA GLY A 13 -20.43 -0.91 9.29
C GLY A 13 -18.97 -1.21 9.62
N GLY A 14 -18.72 -2.39 10.17
CA GLY A 14 -17.37 -2.92 10.35
C GLY A 14 -16.77 -3.13 8.97
N LEU A 15 -15.96 -2.19 8.52
CA LEU A 15 -14.97 -2.46 7.48
C LEU A 15 -14.03 -3.51 8.04
N ALA A 16 -14.30 -4.77 7.70
CA ALA A 16 -13.35 -5.85 7.87
C ALA A 16 -12.10 -5.48 7.06
N ALA A 17 -11.03 -5.09 7.75
CA ALA A 17 -9.70 -5.05 7.18
C ALA A 17 -9.28 -6.50 6.92
N ALA A 18 -9.70 -7.05 5.78
CA ALA A 18 -9.21 -8.31 5.27
C ALA A 18 -7.76 -8.09 4.82
N SER A 19 -6.81 -8.18 5.77
CA SER A 19 -5.41 -8.46 5.48
C SER A 19 -5.27 -9.92 5.04
N GLY A 20 -5.92 -10.26 3.93
CA GLY A 20 -5.81 -11.56 3.27
C GLY A 20 -4.81 -11.42 2.14
N PHE A 21 -3.58 -11.89 2.36
CA PHE A 21 -2.59 -12.06 1.31
C PHE A 21 -3.10 -13.11 0.32
N SER A 22 -3.85 -12.65 -0.68
CA SER A 22 -4.24 -13.45 -1.83
C SER A 22 -2.97 -13.80 -2.59
N THR A 23 -2.73 -15.09 -2.81
CA THR A 23 -1.65 -15.63 -3.64
C THR A 23 -1.79 -15.15 -5.09
N HIS A 24 -1.31 -13.94 -5.36
CA HIS A 24 -1.37 -13.32 -6.68
C HIS A 24 -0.28 -13.91 -7.57
N ARG A 25 -0.70 -14.61 -8.65
CA ARG A 25 0.12 -14.75 -9.86
C ARG A 25 0.65 -13.36 -10.26
N PRO A 26 1.91 -13.22 -10.71
CA PRO A 26 2.45 -11.92 -11.06
C PRO A 26 1.69 -11.35 -12.26
N ARG A 27 0.74 -10.46 -11.99
CA ARG A 27 0.14 -9.59 -13.00
C ARG A 27 1.06 -8.39 -13.13
N LEU A 28 2.00 -8.43 -14.07
CA LEU A 28 2.27 -7.19 -14.80
C LEU A 28 1.16 -7.07 -15.83
N ILE A 29 0.28 -6.14 -15.54
CA ILE A 29 -0.99 -5.89 -16.20
C ILE A 29 -0.70 -5.27 -17.55
N ASP A 30 -1.26 -5.86 -18.61
CA ASP A 30 -1.32 -5.25 -19.93
C ASP A 30 -1.86 -3.81 -19.79
N GLY A 31 -1.06 -2.80 -20.16
CA GLY A 31 -1.43 -1.38 -20.02
C GLY A 31 -0.83 -0.59 -18.85
N ALA A 32 -0.13 -1.20 -17.88
CA ALA A 32 0.56 -0.45 -16.82
C ALA A 32 1.79 0.34 -17.34
N ARG A 33 1.97 1.59 -16.88
CA ARG A 33 2.98 2.52 -17.40
C ARG A 33 3.92 2.98 -16.29
N ARG A 34 5.23 2.87 -16.52
CA ARG A 34 6.21 3.34 -15.52
C ARG A 34 6.06 4.85 -15.29
N GLY A 35 6.08 5.26 -14.02
CA GLY A 35 6.18 6.68 -13.65
C GLY A 35 7.42 7.34 -14.27
N ARG A 36 7.34 8.64 -14.52
CA ARG A 36 8.41 9.42 -15.18
C ARG A 36 8.86 10.63 -14.38
N GLY A 37 8.21 10.93 -13.27
CA GLY A 37 8.60 12.01 -12.38
C GLY A 37 9.87 11.69 -11.60
N ASP A 38 10.42 12.71 -10.96
CA ASP A 38 11.66 12.58 -10.21
C ASP A 38 11.54 11.48 -9.14
N PRO A 39 12.55 10.60 -9.00
CA PRO A 39 12.59 9.62 -7.92
C PRO A 39 12.52 10.28 -6.55
N VAL A 40 11.96 9.57 -5.58
CA VAL A 40 11.93 10.01 -4.18
C VAL A 40 12.66 9.01 -3.29
N SER A 41 13.08 9.45 -2.12
CA SER A 41 13.77 8.61 -1.14
C SER A 41 13.10 8.68 0.21
N VAL A 42 13.11 7.57 0.95
CA VAL A 42 12.56 7.48 2.30
C VAL A 42 13.44 6.58 3.15
N THR A 43 13.69 6.98 4.39
CA THR A 43 14.32 6.13 5.41
C THR A 43 13.36 5.93 6.56
N ARG A 44 13.19 4.68 7.00
CA ARG A 44 12.30 4.33 8.11
C ARG A 44 12.99 3.41 9.11
N THR A 45 13.07 3.85 10.35
CA THR A 45 13.40 2.98 11.48
C THR A 45 12.16 2.19 11.90
N ILE A 46 12.29 0.87 11.99
CA ILE A 46 11.24 -0.04 12.43
C ILE A 46 11.36 -0.20 13.95
N THR A 47 10.34 0.26 14.66
CA THR A 47 10.29 0.27 16.14
C THR A 47 9.12 -0.56 16.68
N ASP A 48 8.53 -1.43 15.84
CA ASP A 48 7.41 -2.28 16.23
C ASP A 48 7.92 -3.43 17.10
N GLU A 49 7.53 -3.42 18.38
CA GLU A 49 7.96 -4.41 19.37
C GLU A 49 7.43 -5.83 19.10
N SER A 50 6.40 -5.96 18.27
CA SER A 50 5.90 -7.28 17.83
C SER A 50 6.81 -7.95 16.79
N ILE A 51 7.77 -7.20 16.23
CA ILE A 51 8.72 -7.67 15.23
C ILE A 51 10.08 -7.87 15.92
N THR A 52 10.63 -9.07 15.79
CA THR A 52 11.88 -9.44 16.46
C THR A 52 12.88 -10.03 15.47
N TYR A 53 14.16 -9.78 15.71
CA TYR A 53 15.24 -10.34 14.92
C TYR A 53 15.94 -11.48 15.67
N ASP A 54 16.12 -12.61 15.01
CA ASP A 54 16.90 -13.75 15.49
C ASP A 54 18.28 -13.71 14.82
N ALA A 55 19.29 -13.28 15.56
CA ALA A 55 20.65 -13.12 15.06
C ALA A 55 21.35 -14.45 14.73
N ASP A 56 21.01 -15.51 15.45
CA ASP A 56 21.61 -16.84 15.23
C ASP A 56 21.13 -17.44 13.91
N ARG A 57 19.85 -17.21 13.57
CA ARG A 57 19.22 -17.74 12.34
C ARG A 57 19.22 -16.78 11.17
N GLY A 58 19.48 -15.50 11.40
CA GLY A 58 19.42 -14.51 10.32
C GLY A 58 17.99 -14.13 9.91
N THR A 59 16.99 -14.40 10.76
CA THR A 59 15.57 -14.31 10.41
C THR A 59 14.83 -13.23 11.20
N VAL A 60 13.78 -12.68 10.60
CA VAL A 60 12.84 -11.78 11.26
C VAL A 60 11.55 -12.55 11.56
N ARG A 61 11.09 -12.47 12.82
CA ARG A 61 9.79 -12.97 13.26
C ARG A 61 8.81 -11.80 13.32
N TYR A 62 7.66 -11.92 12.66
CA TYR A 62 6.66 -10.86 12.56
C TYR A 62 5.24 -11.45 12.67
N PRO A 63 4.25 -10.65 13.12
CA PRO A 63 2.88 -11.11 13.22
C PRO A 63 2.23 -11.24 11.82
N THR A 64 1.53 -12.34 11.58
CA THR A 64 0.73 -12.56 10.36
C THR A 64 -0.77 -12.40 10.59
N LEU A 65 -1.21 -12.57 11.84
CA LEU A 65 -2.59 -12.35 12.28
C LEU A 65 -2.58 -11.63 13.62
N VAL A 66 -3.34 -10.54 13.72
CA VAL A 66 -3.49 -9.74 14.94
C VAL A 66 -4.96 -9.76 15.36
N GLY A 67 -5.22 -10.22 16.57
CA GLY A 67 -6.54 -10.20 17.20
C GLY A 67 -6.74 -8.98 18.09
N SER A 68 -7.85 -8.95 18.82
CA SER A 68 -8.16 -7.90 19.80
C SER A 68 -7.13 -7.77 20.91
N ASP A 69 -6.49 -8.88 21.30
CA ASP A 69 -5.53 -8.95 22.41
C ASP A 69 -4.07 -8.98 21.94
N GLY A 70 -3.81 -8.73 20.65
CA GLY A 70 -2.47 -8.71 20.05
C GLY A 70 -2.21 -9.81 19.02
N PRO A 71 -0.95 -10.05 18.65
CA PRO A 71 -0.56 -11.06 17.66
C PRO A 71 -1.01 -12.48 18.03
N ILE A 72 -1.78 -13.12 17.14
CA ILE A 72 -2.25 -14.51 17.28
C ILE A 72 -1.28 -15.46 16.56
N GLU A 73 -0.84 -15.09 15.36
CA GLU A 73 0.05 -15.91 14.54
C GLU A 73 1.30 -15.15 14.17
N HIS A 74 2.41 -15.87 14.05
CA HIS A 74 3.68 -15.33 13.64
C HIS A 74 4.31 -16.21 12.58
N GLU A 75 5.02 -15.58 11.66
CA GLU A 75 5.89 -16.25 10.70
C GLU A 75 7.32 -15.78 10.92
N SER A 76 8.28 -16.53 10.38
CA SER A 76 9.69 -16.16 10.38
C SER A 76 10.30 -16.37 9.02
N GLU A 77 11.07 -15.40 8.55
CA GLU A 77 11.74 -15.48 7.25
C GLU A 77 13.11 -14.78 7.26
N PRO A 78 14.00 -15.06 6.29
CA PRO A 78 15.29 -14.38 6.18
C PRO A 78 15.13 -12.85 6.12
N PHE A 79 15.99 -12.13 6.85
CA PHE A 79 15.95 -10.66 6.95
C PHE A 79 15.82 -9.97 5.59
N VAL A 80 16.57 -10.39 4.58
CA VAL A 80 16.56 -9.76 3.25
C VAL A 80 15.20 -9.89 2.57
N LEU A 81 14.50 -11.02 2.71
CA LEU A 81 13.18 -11.20 2.12
C LEU A 81 12.16 -10.30 2.80
N TRP A 82 12.16 -10.29 4.13
CA TRP A 82 11.33 -9.40 4.93
C TRP A 82 11.59 -7.92 4.61
N ALA A 83 12.88 -7.54 4.58
CA ALA A 83 13.31 -6.18 4.32
C ALA A 83 12.91 -5.69 2.94
N ASN A 84 12.98 -6.56 1.92
CA ASN A 84 12.52 -6.23 0.57
C ASN A 84 11.02 -5.92 0.53
N ARG A 85 10.18 -6.71 1.24
CA ARG A 85 8.74 -6.44 1.34
C ARG A 85 8.48 -5.14 2.09
N ARG A 86 9.17 -4.94 3.22
CA ARG A 86 9.01 -3.75 4.05
C ARG A 86 9.44 -2.46 3.34
N CYS A 87 10.53 -2.51 2.56
CA CYS A 87 10.95 -1.40 1.70
C CYS A 87 9.87 -1.02 0.68
N ALA A 88 9.19 -1.99 0.07
CA ALA A 88 8.08 -1.71 -0.85
C ALA A 88 6.88 -1.08 -0.13
N SER A 89 6.52 -1.58 1.05
CA SER A 89 5.43 -1.00 1.86
C SER A 89 5.75 0.44 2.28
N VAL A 90 6.92 0.69 2.88
CA VAL A 90 7.39 2.01 3.30
C VAL A 90 7.51 2.94 2.09
N GLY A 91 8.08 2.45 0.99
CA GLY A 91 8.20 3.21 -0.24
C GLY A 91 6.84 3.63 -0.82
N SER A 92 5.81 2.79 -0.69
CA SER A 92 4.46 3.16 -1.16
C SER A 92 3.89 4.35 -0.39
N GLU A 93 4.18 4.50 0.91
CA GLU A 93 3.62 5.55 1.77
C GLU A 93 3.94 6.96 1.28
N VAL A 94 5.08 7.14 0.61
CA VAL A 94 5.55 8.46 0.15
C VAL A 94 5.13 8.80 -1.28
N VAL A 95 4.53 7.87 -2.02
CA VAL A 95 4.19 8.09 -3.44
C VAL A 95 3.04 9.07 -3.63
N LEU A 96 1.94 8.95 -2.89
CA LEU A 96 0.82 9.89 -3.01
C LEU A 96 1.18 11.30 -2.55
N PRO A 97 1.87 11.50 -1.40
CA PRO A 97 2.40 12.82 -1.04
C PRO A 97 3.27 13.43 -2.13
N ALA A 98 4.20 12.64 -2.70
CA ALA A 98 5.06 13.13 -3.79
C ALA A 98 4.28 13.50 -5.06
N ILE A 99 3.16 12.85 -5.35
CA ILE A 99 2.27 13.21 -6.46
C ILE A 99 1.53 14.50 -6.15
N ALA A 100 0.96 14.62 -4.94
CA ALA A 100 0.23 15.80 -4.49
C ALA A 100 1.09 17.08 -4.57
N ASP A 101 2.37 16.98 -4.20
CA ASP A 101 3.33 18.10 -4.30
C ASP A 101 3.64 18.52 -5.76
N ARG A 102 3.26 17.72 -6.75
CA ARG A 102 3.58 17.92 -8.19
C ARG A 102 2.36 18.24 -9.05
N VAL A 103 1.18 18.32 -8.45
CA VAL A 103 -0.08 18.66 -9.13
C VAL A 103 -0.74 19.84 -8.43
N ASP A 104 -1.58 20.55 -9.17
CA ASP A 104 -2.33 21.66 -8.62
C ASP A 104 -3.57 21.14 -7.89
N GLY A 105 -3.61 21.31 -6.57
CA GLY A 105 -4.70 20.85 -5.71
C GLY A 105 -4.54 19.41 -5.22
N GLU A 106 -5.52 18.94 -4.43
CA GLU A 106 -5.49 17.59 -3.86
C GLU A 106 -5.97 16.56 -4.91
N PRO A 107 -5.13 15.58 -5.30
CA PRO A 107 -5.50 14.56 -6.26
C PRO A 107 -6.58 13.60 -5.69
N THR A 108 -7.77 13.61 -6.30
CA THR A 108 -8.85 12.64 -6.03
C THR A 108 -8.91 11.52 -7.09
N GLY A 109 -9.48 10.37 -6.71
CA GLY A 109 -9.63 9.21 -7.59
C GLY A 109 -8.31 8.45 -7.86
N ILE A 110 -7.29 8.68 -7.02
CA ILE A 110 -5.97 8.07 -7.15
C ILE A 110 -5.68 7.19 -5.93
N GLY A 111 -5.35 5.93 -6.19
CA GLY A 111 -4.96 4.95 -5.17
C GLY A 111 -3.49 4.57 -5.27
N LYS A 112 -3.02 3.83 -4.26
CA LYS A 112 -1.70 3.20 -4.28
C LYS A 112 -1.74 1.76 -3.78
N GLY A 113 -0.82 0.94 -4.27
CA GLY A 113 -0.68 -0.45 -3.88
C GLY A 113 0.77 -0.94 -3.96
N VAL A 114 0.97 -2.18 -3.50
CA VAL A 114 2.21 -2.93 -3.73
C VAL A 114 1.81 -4.23 -4.40
N SER A 115 2.40 -4.50 -5.56
CA SER A 115 2.06 -5.64 -6.39
C SER A 115 3.30 -6.48 -6.71
N GLY A 116 3.10 -7.80 -6.76
CA GLY A 116 4.11 -8.74 -7.22
C GLY A 116 4.22 -8.74 -8.75
N THR A 117 5.43 -8.63 -9.27
CA THR A 117 5.74 -8.66 -10.71
C THR A 117 6.72 -9.78 -11.02
N SER A 118 6.97 -10.04 -12.31
CA SER A 118 8.00 -11.01 -12.75
C SER A 118 9.42 -10.63 -12.32
N PHE A 119 9.67 -9.35 -12.01
CA PHE A 119 10.96 -8.84 -11.51
C PHE A 119 10.92 -8.44 -10.03
N GLY A 120 9.92 -8.92 -9.27
CA GLY A 120 9.78 -8.68 -7.83
C GLY A 120 8.70 -7.65 -7.47
N LEU A 121 8.76 -7.07 -6.28
CA LEU A 121 7.74 -6.11 -5.83
C LEU A 121 7.88 -4.76 -6.53
N ALA A 122 6.74 -4.20 -6.94
CA ALA A 122 6.60 -2.84 -7.46
C ALA A 122 5.51 -2.08 -6.71
N ILE A 123 5.60 -0.76 -6.69
CA ILE A 123 4.52 0.11 -6.22
C ILE A 123 3.61 0.41 -7.42
N THR A 124 2.30 0.31 -7.21
CA THR A 124 1.30 0.71 -8.21
C THR A 124 0.58 1.97 -7.76
N VAL A 125 0.23 2.82 -8.71
CA VAL A 125 -0.62 4.00 -8.55
C VAL A 125 -1.80 3.81 -9.48
N SER A 126 -3.01 3.73 -8.92
CA SER A 126 -4.21 3.46 -9.71
C SER A 126 -4.99 4.74 -9.95
N ALA A 127 -5.24 5.07 -11.21
CA ALA A 127 -6.24 6.06 -11.61
C ALA A 127 -7.60 5.33 -11.68
N THR A 128 -8.50 5.62 -10.75
CA THR A 128 -9.76 4.87 -10.57
C THR A 128 -10.97 5.64 -11.09
N THR A 129 -11.66 5.05 -12.06
CA THR A 129 -13.00 5.50 -12.47
C THR A 129 -14.05 4.64 -11.79
N THR A 130 -14.99 5.28 -11.09
CA THR A 130 -16.07 4.60 -10.38
C THR A 130 -17.38 4.74 -11.13
N ARG A 131 -18.07 3.62 -11.33
CA ARG A 131 -19.41 3.56 -11.94
C ARG A 131 -20.47 3.07 -10.95
N ASP A 132 -21.69 3.56 -11.14
CA ASP A 132 -22.85 3.00 -10.46
C ASP A 132 -23.33 1.68 -11.12
N ARG A 133 -24.44 1.13 -10.62
CA ARG A 133 -25.04 -0.11 -11.10
C ARG A 133 -25.52 -0.05 -12.55
N ASP A 134 -25.87 1.14 -13.01
CA ASP A 134 -26.39 1.37 -14.37
C ASP A 134 -25.24 1.60 -15.37
N GLY A 135 -23.98 1.59 -14.88
CA GLY A 135 -22.80 1.86 -15.68
C GLY A 135 -22.53 3.34 -15.91
N THR A 136 -23.20 4.23 -15.18
CA THR A 136 -22.94 5.67 -15.24
C THR A 136 -21.69 5.98 -14.42
N VAL A 137 -20.80 6.80 -14.98
CA VAL A 137 -19.61 7.28 -14.26
C VAL A 137 -20.03 8.27 -13.18
N VAL A 138 -19.68 7.95 -11.93
CA VAL A 138 -20.00 8.77 -10.74
C VAL A 138 -18.76 9.41 -10.11
N SER A 139 -17.56 8.92 -10.45
CA SER A 139 -16.29 9.53 -10.04
C SER A 139 -15.21 9.20 -11.06
N GLU A 140 -14.35 10.18 -11.36
CA GLU A 140 -13.16 10.02 -12.20
C GLU A 140 -11.93 10.56 -11.47
N PRO A 141 -10.72 10.14 -11.87
CA PRO A 141 -9.48 10.73 -11.39
C PRO A 141 -9.41 12.22 -11.76
N SER A 142 -9.11 13.06 -10.78
CA SER A 142 -8.91 14.51 -10.99
C SER A 142 -7.70 14.84 -11.88
N VAL A 143 -6.75 13.92 -12.02
CA VAL A 143 -5.53 14.08 -12.80
C VAL A 143 -5.59 13.16 -14.02
N PRO A 144 -5.47 13.69 -15.25
CA PRO A 144 -5.43 12.86 -16.45
C PRO A 144 -4.28 11.85 -16.42
N LEU A 145 -4.49 10.63 -16.93
CA LEU A 145 -3.52 9.55 -16.87
C LEU A 145 -2.11 9.95 -17.34
N GLU A 146 -2.00 10.65 -18.47
CA GLU A 146 -0.70 11.12 -18.99
C GLU A 146 0.02 12.05 -18.01
N ARG A 147 -0.73 12.96 -17.38
CA ARG A 147 -0.18 13.85 -16.36
C ARG A 147 0.23 13.05 -15.12
N LEU A 148 -0.60 12.10 -14.69
CA LEU A 148 -0.31 11.23 -13.55
C LEU A 148 0.98 10.41 -13.79
N VAL A 149 1.16 9.84 -14.97
CA VAL A 149 2.40 9.15 -15.38
C VAL A 149 3.60 10.09 -15.33
N ALA A 150 3.44 11.33 -15.80
CA ALA A 150 4.50 12.32 -15.81
C ALA A 150 4.94 12.76 -14.40
N VAL A 151 4.01 12.90 -13.46
CA VAL A 151 4.32 13.36 -12.09
C VAL A 151 4.67 12.24 -11.13
N THR A 152 4.18 11.01 -11.36
CA THR A 152 4.46 9.86 -10.50
C THR A 152 5.96 9.56 -10.52
N PRO A 153 6.62 9.45 -9.35
CA PRO A 153 8.04 9.09 -9.29
C PRO A 153 8.36 7.85 -10.12
N ALA A 154 9.46 7.83 -10.87
CA ALA A 154 9.85 6.64 -11.63
C ALA A 154 10.29 5.45 -10.73
N SER A 155 10.70 5.76 -9.50
CA SER A 155 11.10 4.82 -8.47
C SER A 155 11.13 5.49 -7.10
N VAL A 156 11.07 4.66 -6.05
CA VAL A 156 11.33 5.07 -4.66
C VAL A 156 12.58 4.35 -4.15
N SER A 157 13.55 5.09 -3.63
CA SER A 157 14.64 4.52 -2.84
C SER A 157 14.19 4.41 -1.39
N ALA A 158 13.85 3.20 -0.95
CA ALA A 158 13.40 2.96 0.41
C ALA A 158 14.51 2.28 1.21
N THR A 159 14.89 2.89 2.33
CA THR A 159 15.80 2.32 3.32
C THR A 159 15.03 2.00 4.58
N ILE A 160 15.18 0.77 5.09
CA ILE A 160 14.71 0.42 6.43
C ILE A 160 15.89 0.23 7.36
N GLN A 161 15.69 0.63 8.62
CA GLN A 161 16.61 0.36 9.72
C GLN A 161 15.89 -0.47 10.77
N PHE A 162 16.43 -1.63 11.12
CA PHE A 162 15.83 -2.54 12.08
C PHE A 162 16.91 -3.33 12.82
N ASP A 163 16.87 -3.30 14.15
CA ASP A 163 17.82 -4.01 15.02
C ASP A 163 19.30 -3.78 14.66
N GLY A 164 19.66 -2.49 14.49
CA GLY A 164 21.01 -2.07 14.11
C GLY A 164 21.43 -2.42 12.67
N ARG A 165 20.54 -3.01 11.87
CA ARG A 165 20.77 -3.37 10.47
C ARG A 165 20.08 -2.38 9.55
N GLU A 166 20.67 -2.17 8.39
CA GLU A 166 20.12 -1.33 7.33
C GLU A 166 19.94 -2.14 6.05
N HIS A 167 18.83 -1.88 5.33
CA HIS A 167 18.60 -2.44 4.02
C HIS A 167 17.93 -1.42 3.11
N THR A 168 18.50 -1.22 1.92
CA THR A 168 17.97 -0.29 0.91
C THR A 168 17.51 -1.02 -0.33
N ARG A 169 16.35 -0.63 -0.86
CA ARG A 169 15.84 -1.12 -2.14
C ARG A 169 15.28 0.02 -2.99
N HIS A 170 15.63 0.01 -4.28
CA HIS A 170 14.95 0.81 -5.30
C HIS A 170 13.71 0.07 -5.79
N VAL A 171 12.53 0.63 -5.51
CA VAL A 171 11.24 0.04 -5.88
C VAL A 171 10.68 0.81 -7.07
N PRO A 172 10.43 0.16 -8.23
CA PRO A 172 9.84 0.83 -9.36
C PRO A 172 8.37 1.18 -9.07
N VAL A 173 7.90 2.30 -9.63
CA VAL A 173 6.51 2.73 -9.52
C VAL A 173 5.85 2.70 -10.90
N PHE A 174 4.67 2.11 -10.98
CA PHE A 174 3.86 2.04 -12.18
C PHE A 174 2.50 2.69 -11.94
N VAL A 175 1.96 3.30 -12.99
CA VAL A 175 0.62 3.87 -13.04
C VAL A 175 -0.26 2.93 -13.85
N GLU A 176 -1.45 2.67 -13.37
CA GLU A 176 -2.46 1.83 -14.02
C GLU A 176 -3.83 2.50 -13.99
N GLU A 177 -4.65 2.21 -15.00
CA GLU A 177 -6.07 2.51 -14.97
C GLU A 177 -6.82 1.38 -14.27
N SER A 178 -7.84 1.75 -13.52
CA SER A 178 -8.72 0.80 -12.86
C SER A 178 -10.15 1.31 -12.89
N GLU A 179 -11.08 0.37 -12.95
CA GLU A 179 -12.50 0.68 -12.93
C GLU A 179 -13.16 -0.13 -11.80
N VAL A 180 -14.00 0.55 -11.03
CA VAL A 180 -14.77 -0.06 -9.94
C VAL A 180 -16.25 0.22 -10.16
N SER A 181 -17.08 -0.82 -10.11
CA SER A 181 -18.54 -0.69 -10.20
C SER A 181 -19.18 -1.04 -8.86
N TYR A 182 -20.12 -0.22 -8.39
CA TYR A 182 -20.99 -0.61 -7.28
C TYR A 182 -22.05 -1.60 -7.75
N LEU A 183 -22.30 -2.64 -6.93
CA LEU A 183 -23.38 -3.60 -7.11
C LEU A 183 -24.67 -3.19 -6.39
#